data_AF-A0A948G0T5-F1
#
_entry.id   AF-A0A948G0T5-F1
#
_cell.length_a   1.000
_cell.length_b   1.000
_cell.length_c   1.000
_cell.angle_alpha   90.00
_cell.angle_beta   90.00
_cell.angle_gamma   90.00
#
_symmetry.space_group_name_H-M   'P 1'
#
loop_
_entity.id
_entity.type
_entity.pdbx_description
1 polymer ?
#
loop_
_entity_poly.entity_id
_entity_poly.type
_entity_poly.pdbx_seq_one_letter_code
_entity_poly.pdbx_strand_id
1 'polypeptide(L)'
;STSVAYNFSMINTGRYHHIKNTNLLVQESDLYLLGGKTGYLDEAGYCLMTRARDGLGNEVTAIVLGNPSLWRNSAASETENLLEWGFSQI
;
A
#
# COMPACT_ATOMS: atom_id res chain seq x y z
N SER A 1 11.09 0.50 -5.41
CA SER A 1 10.44 1.59 -6.17
C SER A 1 9.00 1.20 -6.42
N THR A 2 8.07 1.90 -5.78
CA THR A 2 6.62 1.75 -5.98
C THR A 2 6.12 2.88 -6.88
N SER A 3 5.21 2.57 -7.80
CA SER A 3 4.63 3.57 -8.71
C SER A 3 3.18 3.87 -8.34
N VAL A 4 2.81 5.15 -8.40
CA VAL A 4 1.42 5.61 -8.19
C VAL A 4 0.50 5.11 -9.30
N ALA A 5 0.99 5.09 -10.53
CA ALA A 5 0.28 4.56 -11.68
C ALA A 5 1.24 4.01 -12.73
N TYR A 6 0.72 3.16 -13.62
CA TYR A 6 1.42 2.65 -14.78
C TYR A 6 0.57 2.84 -16.04
N ASN A 7 1.18 3.41 -17.07
CA ASN A 7 0.54 3.73 -18.34
C ASN A 7 1.15 2.89 -19.44
N PHE A 8 0.32 2.24 -20.25
CA PHE A 8 0.79 1.51 -21.42
C PHE A 8 -0.29 1.44 -22.50
N SER A 9 0.15 1.22 -23.74
CA SER A 9 -0.76 0.89 -24.84
C SER A 9 -0.51 -0.54 -25.28
N MET A 10 -1.58 -1.28 -25.55
CA MET A 10 -1.46 -2.63 -26.08
C MET A 10 -0.89 -2.59 -27.50
N ILE A 11 0.15 -3.39 -27.76
CA ILE A 11 0.85 -3.40 -29.07
C ILE A 11 -0.10 -3.80 -30.22
N ASN A 12 -1.01 -4.74 -29.98
CA ASN A 12 -1.89 -5.31 -31.01
C ASN A 12 -3.15 -4.48 -31.30
N THR A 13 -3.70 -3.79 -30.31
CA THR A 13 -4.96 -3.02 -30.44
C THR A 13 -4.75 -1.51 -30.40
N GLY A 14 -3.57 -1.05 -29.96
CA GLY A 14 -3.32 0.36 -29.67
C GLY A 14 -4.10 0.90 -28.46
N ARG A 15 -4.86 0.05 -27.76
CA ARG A 15 -5.71 0.50 -26.64
C ARG A 15 -4.85 0.98 -25.49
N TYR A 16 -5.09 2.21 -25.05
CA TYR A 16 -4.44 2.84 -23.91
C TYR A 16 -5.02 2.33 -22.58
N HIS A 17 -4.15 2.05 -21.62
CA HIS A 17 -4.47 1.64 -20.27
C HIS A 17 -3.75 2.52 -19.25
N HIS A 18 -4.52 2.98 -18.27
CA HIS A 18 -4.05 3.69 -17.08
C HIS A 18 -4.38 2.84 -15.85
N ILE A 19 -3.36 2.25 -15.23
CA ILE A 19 -3.53 1.38 -14.06
C ILE A 19 -3.05 2.13 -12.83
N LYS A 20 -3.96 2.38 -11.88
CA LYS A 20 -3.65 3.05 -10.62
C LYS A 20 -3.32 2.05 -9.52
N ASN A 21 -2.36 2.42 -8.68
CA ASN A 21 -2.09 1.71 -7.44
C ASN A 21 -3.21 1.98 -6.42
N THR A 22 -3.77 0.92 -5.86
CA THR A 22 -4.83 1.01 -4.86
C THR A 22 -4.31 1.21 -3.43
N ASN A 23 -3.02 0.99 -3.18
CA ASN A 23 -2.38 1.28 -1.91
C ASN A 23 -2.25 2.81 -1.77
N LEU A 24 -3.03 3.40 -0.87
CA LEU A 24 -3.06 4.84 -0.62
C LEU A 24 -1.73 5.36 -0.07
N LEU A 25 -0.97 4.53 0.66
CA LEU A 25 0.33 4.91 1.19
C LEU A 25 1.34 5.25 0.09
N VAL A 26 1.21 4.67 -1.10
CA VAL A 26 2.09 5.02 -2.24
C VAL A 26 1.85 6.44 -2.74
N GLN A 27 0.70 7.04 -2.43
CA GLN A 27 0.32 8.40 -2.83
C GLN A 27 0.47 9.41 -1.69
N GLU A 28 0.22 9.00 -0.45
CA GLU A 28 -0.02 9.89 0.68
C GLU A 28 1.08 9.84 1.75
N SER A 29 1.87 8.76 1.82
CA SER A 29 2.88 8.56 2.88
C SER A 29 4.26 9.09 2.47
N ASP A 30 4.99 9.61 3.45
CA ASP A 30 6.41 9.99 3.31
C ASP A 30 7.37 8.80 3.50
N LEU A 31 6.86 7.63 3.89
CA LEU A 31 7.67 6.43 4.10
C LEU A 31 8.25 5.88 2.79
N TYR A 32 9.48 5.35 2.85
CA TYR A 32 10.07 4.67 1.70
C TYR A 32 9.48 3.26 1.54
N LEU A 33 8.44 3.15 0.70
CA LEU A 33 7.74 1.88 0.48
C LEU A 33 8.49 0.97 -0.51
N LEU A 34 8.69 -0.28 -0.10
CA LEU A 34 9.28 -1.32 -0.94
C LEU A 34 8.22 -2.05 -1.78
N GLY A 35 7.01 -2.15 -1.26
CA GLY A 35 5.89 -2.80 -1.92
C GLY A 35 4.72 -3.04 -0.96
N GLY A 36 3.63 -3.57 -1.51
CA GLY A 36 2.45 -3.89 -0.72
C GLY A 36 1.33 -4.46 -1.57
N LYS A 37 0.25 -4.85 -0.90
CA LYS A 37 -0.95 -5.39 -1.54
C LYS A 37 -2.20 -5.02 -0.73
N THR A 38 -3.19 -4.44 -1.40
CA THR A 38 -4.55 -4.24 -0.87
C THR A 38 -5.43 -5.46 -1.17
N GLY A 39 -6.35 -5.77 -0.27
CA GLY A 39 -7.44 -6.74 -0.46
C GLY A 39 -8.75 -6.25 0.15
N TYR A 40 -9.87 -6.71 -0.39
CA TYR A 40 -11.19 -6.51 0.19
C TYR A 40 -12.08 -7.70 -0.20
N LEU A 41 -12.79 -8.24 0.78
CA LEU A 41 -13.93 -9.16 0.64
C LEU A 41 -14.98 -8.75 1.69
N ASP A 42 -16.26 -8.99 1.41
CA ASP A 42 -17.33 -8.62 2.34
C ASP A 42 -17.16 -9.33 3.71
N GLU A 43 -16.66 -10.56 3.71
CA GLU A 43 -16.40 -11.35 4.92
C GLU A 43 -15.09 -10.97 5.64
N ALA A 44 -14.15 -10.34 4.94
CA ALA A 44 -12.80 -10.08 5.45
C ALA A 44 -12.51 -8.58 5.68
N GLY A 45 -13.42 -7.68 5.29
CA GLY A 45 -13.19 -6.24 5.33
C GLY A 45 -12.01 -5.80 4.46
N TYR A 46 -11.47 -4.62 4.74
CA TYR A 46 -10.25 -4.15 4.07
C TYR A 46 -9.00 -4.75 4.70
N CYS A 47 -8.11 -5.26 3.85
CA CYS A 47 -6.80 -5.79 4.21
C CYS A 47 -5.71 -5.00 3.49
N LEU A 48 -4.61 -4.74 4.19
CA LEU A 48 -3.43 -4.09 3.62
C LEU A 48 -2.16 -4.68 4.21
N MET A 49 -1.27 -5.14 3.33
CA MET A 49 0.12 -5.42 3.67
C MET A 49 1.00 -4.39 3.00
N THR A 50 1.92 -3.80 3.75
CA THR A 50 2.93 -2.87 3.23
C THR A 50 4.28 -3.16 3.88
N ARG A 51 5.35 -3.14 3.08
CA ARG A 51 6.73 -3.19 3.54
C ARG A 51 7.40 -1.85 3.26
N ALA A 52 8.05 -1.28 4.26
CA ALA A 52 8.77 -0.01 4.18
C ALA A 52 10.20 -0.15 4.70
N ARG A 53 11.05 0.81 4.35
CA ARG A 53 12.42 0.93 4.85
C ARG A 53 12.64 2.32 5.46
N ASP A 54 13.41 2.40 6.54
CA ASP A 54 13.85 3.68 7.10
C ASP A 54 15.14 4.20 6.44
N GLY A 55 15.63 5.35 6.91
CA GLY A 55 16.88 5.94 6.44
C GLY A 55 18.16 5.20 6.85
N LEU A 56 18.08 4.30 7.84
CA LEU A 56 19.19 3.47 8.33
C LEU A 56 19.29 2.12 7.61
N GLY A 57 18.26 1.78 6.81
CA GLY A 57 18.18 0.53 6.06
C GLY A 57 17.37 -0.56 6.75
N ASN A 58 16.77 -0.28 7.91
CA ASN A 58 15.88 -1.21 8.59
C ASN A 58 14.59 -1.37 7.78
N GLU A 59 14.05 -2.59 7.74
CA GLU A 59 12.82 -2.88 7.00
C GLU A 59 11.75 -3.43 7.92
N VAL A 60 10.55 -2.83 7.87
CA VAL A 60 9.38 -3.26 8.63
C VAL A 60 8.28 -3.66 7.64
N THR A 61 7.59 -4.76 7.95
CA THR A 61 6.39 -5.20 7.21
C THR A 61 5.19 -5.17 8.15
N ALA A 62 4.21 -4.34 7.83
CA ALA A 62 2.95 -4.26 8.56
C ALA A 62 1.84 -4.95 7.77
N ILE A 63 0.96 -5.64 8.49
CA ILE A 63 -0.19 -6.35 7.92
C ILE A 63 -1.43 -6.02 8.77
N VAL A 64 -2.40 -5.34 8.15
CA VAL A 64 -3.73 -5.10 8.71
C VAL A 64 -4.73 -6.02 8.01
N LEU A 65 -5.52 -6.73 8.80
CA LEU A 65 -6.57 -7.65 8.33
C LEU A 65 -7.89 -7.27 9.00
N GLY A 66 -9.02 -7.46 8.29
CA GLY A 66 -10.32 -7.36 8.95
C GLY A 66 -10.77 -5.94 9.24
N ASN A 67 -10.22 -4.90 8.59
CA ASN A 67 -10.63 -3.53 8.89
C ASN A 67 -12.10 -3.35 8.46
N PRO A 68 -13.03 -3.12 9.41
CA PRO A 68 -14.47 -3.13 9.13
C PRO A 68 -14.96 -1.77 8.62
N SER A 69 -14.10 -0.75 8.61
CA SER A 69 -14.46 0.58 8.13
C SER A 69 -14.83 0.49 6.66
N LEU A 70 -15.92 1.17 6.27
CA LEU A 70 -16.29 1.32 4.86
C LEU A 70 -15.26 2.15 4.08
N TRP A 71 -14.28 2.74 4.77
CA TRP A 71 -13.29 3.62 4.19
C TRP A 71 -11.91 2.95 4.10
N ARG A 72 -11.43 2.76 2.86
CA ARG A 72 -10.10 2.19 2.57
C ARG A 72 -8.94 2.97 3.23
N ASN A 73 -9.10 4.27 3.50
CA ASN A 73 -8.08 5.08 4.16
C ASN A 73 -7.85 4.67 5.62
N SER A 74 -8.83 4.06 6.29
CA SER A 74 -8.66 3.56 7.66
C SER A 74 -7.60 2.46 7.73
N ALA A 75 -7.67 1.47 6.83
CA ALA A 75 -6.66 0.42 6.73
C ALA A 75 -5.27 0.96 6.35
N ALA A 76 -5.21 2.01 5.52
CA ALA A 76 -3.95 2.68 5.18
C ALA A 76 -3.33 3.37 6.40
N SER A 77 -4.11 4.19 7.12
CA SER A 77 -3.64 4.90 8.32
C SER A 77 -3.21 3.94 9.44
N GLU A 78 -3.97 2.86 9.68
CA GLU A 78 -3.56 1.82 10.64
C GLU A 78 -2.24 1.14 10.24
N THR A 79 -2.07 0.86 8.95
CA THR A 79 -0.84 0.25 8.44
C THR A 79 0.34 1.21 8.60
N GLU A 80 0.17 2.50 8.31
CA GLU A 80 1.21 3.53 8.49
C GLU A 80 1.62 3.66 9.95
N ASN A 81 0.65 3.77 10.87
CA ASN A 81 0.91 3.81 12.32
C ASN A 81 1.69 2.58 12.80
N LEU A 82 1.38 1.38 12.29
CA LEU A 82 2.12 0.15 12.62
C LEU A 82 3.55 0.16 12.07
N LEU A 83 3.76 0.71 10.88
CA LEU A 83 5.11 0.85 10.30
C LEU A 83 5.95 1.82 11.15
N GLU A 84 5.41 3.00 11.45
CA GLU A 84 6.09 4.00 12.29
C GLU A 84 6.40 3.46 13.69
N TRP A 85 5.42 2.80 14.31
CA TRP A 85 5.64 2.12 15.58
C TRP A 85 6.75 1.08 15.46
N GLY A 86 6.72 0.22 14.42
CA GLY A 86 7.75 -0.78 14.20
C GLY A 86 9.15 -0.18 14.05
N PHE A 87 9.30 0.92 13.31
CA PHE A 87 10.57 1.64 13.19
C PHE A 87 11.04 2.23 14.52
N SER A 88 10.13 2.67 15.39
CA SER A 88 10.49 3.18 16.73
C SER A 88 11.05 2.12 17.69
N GLN A 89 10.90 0.83 17.35
CA GLN A 89 11.36 -0.29 18.19
C GLN A 89 12.69 -0.90 17.75
N ILE A 90 13.30 -0.39 16.67
CA ILE A 90 14.52 -0.96 16.06
C ILE A 90 15.69 0.03 16.17
#